data_AF-A0A2I1ECM9-F1
#
_entry.id   AF-A0A2I1ECM9-F1
#
_cell.length_a   1.000
_cell.length_b   1.000
_cell.length_c   1.000
_cell.angle_alpha   90.00
_cell.angle_beta   90.00
_cell.angle_gamma   90.00
#
_symmetry.space_group_name_H-M   'P 1'
#
loop_
_entity.id
_entity.type
_entity.pdbx_description
1 polymer ?
#
loop_
_entity_poly.entity_id
_entity_poly.type
_entity_poly.pdbx_seq_one_letter_code
_entity_poly.pdbx_strand_id
1 'polypeptide(L)'
;MVKFVRDGLETLGMRATMTRTSYNNPITKEKEFFDNYGVDIFAWYKEMEVLIQCRSSVTTKTIQEMESLLLNQNGKIGCIVSDCEYNKDIINLVNACKRKIILTTKSKAYFDIEEHYNIVKMSRRQAPLVHRNIVMEDVKIEVVKGSDDEIKVMDQGVITVKGKGNTKICISCKRVVQSSQSQ
;
A
#
# COMPACT_ATOMS: atom_id res chain seq x y z
N MET A 1 -11.16 9.11 -18.44
CA MET A 1 -10.47 8.70 -17.20
C MET A 1 -9.77 7.35 -17.36
N VAL A 2 -10.47 6.21 -17.50
CA VAL A 2 -9.84 4.86 -17.56
C VAL A 2 -8.69 4.76 -18.56
N LYS A 3 -8.91 5.13 -19.83
CA LYS A 3 -7.87 5.09 -20.87
C LYS A 3 -6.64 5.95 -20.50
N PHE A 4 -6.87 7.18 -20.02
CA PHE A 4 -5.81 8.09 -19.58
C PHE A 4 -4.97 7.49 -18.45
N VAL A 5 -5.62 6.88 -17.46
CA VAL A 5 -4.93 6.20 -16.35
C VAL A 5 -4.12 5.02 -16.88
N ARG A 6 -4.69 4.16 -17.74
CA ARG A 6 -3.95 3.03 -18.34
C ARG A 6 -2.72 3.50 -19.11
N ASP A 7 -2.91 4.44 -20.05
CA ASP A 7 -1.84 4.97 -20.90
C ASP A 7 -0.73 5.61 -20.04
N GLY A 8 -1.10 6.34 -18.98
CA GLY A 8 -0.16 6.96 -18.04
C GLY A 8 0.65 5.93 -17.25
N LEU A 9 0.01 4.86 -16.74
CA LEU A 9 0.70 3.77 -16.04
C LEU A 9 1.70 3.07 -16.96
N GLU A 10 1.31 2.74 -18.19
CA GLU A 10 2.17 2.08 -19.16
C GLU A 10 3.35 2.94 -19.62
N THR A 11 3.10 4.23 -19.87
CA THR A 11 4.15 5.18 -20.29
C THR A 11 5.27 5.27 -19.25
N LEU A 12 4.91 5.14 -17.96
CA LEU A 12 5.85 5.20 -16.85
C LEU A 12 6.43 3.82 -16.47
N GLY A 13 6.09 2.76 -17.21
CA GLY A 13 6.72 1.44 -17.08
C GLY A 13 5.95 0.41 -16.24
N MET A 14 4.69 0.65 -15.88
CA MET A 14 3.81 -0.38 -15.30
C MET A 14 3.15 -1.22 -16.40
N ARG A 15 2.93 -2.51 -16.14
CA ARG A 15 2.03 -3.30 -16.99
C ARG A 15 0.60 -2.99 -16.57
N ALA A 16 -0.29 -2.67 -17.52
CA ALA A 16 -1.69 -2.41 -17.22
C ALA A 16 -2.60 -2.96 -18.32
N THR A 17 -3.73 -3.54 -17.94
CA THR A 17 -4.73 -4.09 -18.87
C THR A 17 -6.10 -3.57 -18.49
N MET A 18 -6.81 -2.96 -19.44
CA MET A 18 -8.20 -2.57 -19.24
C MET A 18 -9.10 -3.79 -19.17
N THR A 19 -9.95 -3.85 -18.16
CA THR A 19 -10.83 -5.00 -17.86
C THR A 19 -12.26 -4.78 -18.33
N ARG A 20 -12.60 -3.58 -18.80
CA ARG A 20 -13.84 -3.33 -19.55
C ARG A 20 -13.74 -3.86 -20.99
N THR A 21 -13.42 -5.14 -21.13
CA THR A 21 -13.63 -5.87 -22.38
C THR A 21 -15.07 -6.33 -22.39
N SER A 22 -15.96 -5.50 -22.89
CA SER A 22 -17.24 -6.05 -23.34
C SER A 22 -16.99 -7.08 -24.44
N TYR A 23 -17.69 -8.20 -24.44
CA TYR A 23 -17.78 -9.06 -25.61
C TYR A 23 -19.15 -8.89 -26.24
N ASN A 24 -19.23 -9.01 -27.56
CA ASN A 24 -20.53 -9.18 -28.19
C ASN A 24 -20.92 -10.63 -28.00
N ASN A 25 -21.97 -10.88 -27.23
CA ASN A 25 -22.47 -12.24 -27.07
C ASN A 25 -22.95 -12.74 -28.44
N PRO A 26 -22.41 -13.85 -28.96
CA PRO A 26 -22.73 -14.33 -30.30
C PRO A 26 -24.18 -14.84 -30.44
N ILE A 27 -24.86 -15.13 -29.33
CA ILE A 27 -26.24 -15.64 -29.26
C ILE A 27 -27.23 -14.48 -29.14
N THR A 28 -27.05 -13.60 -28.16
CA THR A 28 -27.99 -12.48 -27.92
C THR A 28 -27.72 -11.28 -28.83
N LYS A 29 -26.52 -11.21 -29.44
CA LYS A 29 -25.98 -10.05 -30.16
C LYS A 29 -25.89 -8.78 -29.32
N GLU A 30 -26.08 -8.89 -28.01
CA GLU A 30 -25.93 -7.81 -27.07
C GLU A 30 -24.48 -7.71 -26.61
N LYS A 31 -24.10 -6.49 -26.25
CA LYS A 31 -22.78 -6.20 -25.70
C LYS A 31 -22.80 -6.58 -24.22
N GLU A 32 -22.25 -7.73 -23.89
CA GLU A 32 -22.16 -8.23 -22.52
C GLU A 32 -20.85 -7.79 -21.88
N PHE A 33 -20.91 -7.48 -20.60
CA PHE A 33 -19.77 -7.02 -19.82
C PHE A 33 -19.32 -8.17 -18.91
N PHE A 34 -18.02 -8.48 -18.89
CA PHE A 34 -17.50 -9.36 -17.84
C PHE A 34 -17.74 -8.69 -16.49
N ASP A 35 -18.41 -9.42 -15.58
CA ASP A 35 -18.62 -8.98 -14.22
C ASP A 35 -17.30 -9.01 -13.44
N ASN A 36 -16.51 -7.96 -13.60
CA ASN A 36 -15.20 -7.79 -12.96
C ASN A 36 -15.31 -7.05 -11.63
N TYR A 37 -16.47 -7.11 -10.96
CA TYR A 37 -16.75 -6.41 -9.68
C TYR A 37 -16.41 -4.91 -9.73
N GLY A 38 -16.60 -4.30 -10.90
CA GLY A 38 -16.32 -2.89 -11.14
C GLY A 38 -14.85 -2.50 -11.32
N VAL A 39 -13.90 -3.44 -11.37
CA VAL A 39 -12.49 -3.15 -11.72
C VAL A 39 -12.42 -2.67 -13.16
N ASP A 40 -11.72 -1.56 -13.40
CA ASP A 40 -11.54 -0.96 -14.72
C ASP A 40 -10.16 -1.26 -15.34
N ILE A 41 -9.14 -1.46 -14.50
CA ILE A 41 -7.77 -1.77 -14.92
C ILE A 41 -7.15 -2.77 -13.94
N PHE A 42 -6.55 -3.84 -14.45
CA PHE A 42 -5.55 -4.62 -13.71
C PHE A 42 -4.17 -4.07 -14.01
N ALA A 43 -3.38 -3.78 -12.98
CA ALA A 43 -2.02 -3.28 -13.15
C ALA A 43 -1.01 -4.06 -12.31
N TRP A 44 0.25 -4.05 -12.77
CA TRP A 44 1.38 -4.66 -12.08
C TRP A 44 2.51 -3.64 -11.99
N TYR A 45 2.87 -3.28 -10.76
CA TYR A 45 4.12 -2.59 -10.47
C TYR A 45 5.09 -3.60 -9.87
N LYS A 46 6.08 -4.02 -10.67
CA LYS A 46 6.98 -5.14 -10.36
C LYS A 46 6.13 -6.41 -10.06
N GLU A 47 6.26 -7.00 -8.87
CA GLU A 47 5.48 -8.16 -8.43
C GLU A 47 4.14 -7.82 -7.75
N MET A 48 3.85 -6.53 -7.51
CA MET A 48 2.64 -6.11 -6.81
C MET A 48 1.48 -5.95 -7.79
N GLU A 49 0.40 -6.70 -7.54
CA GLU A 49 -0.83 -6.64 -8.32
C GLU A 49 -1.80 -5.60 -7.75
N VAL A 50 -2.31 -4.74 -8.63
CA VAL A 50 -3.17 -3.60 -8.27
C VAL A 50 -4.50 -3.70 -9.04
N LEU A 51 -5.60 -3.68 -8.28
CA LEU A 51 -6.96 -3.61 -8.81
C LEU A 51 -7.41 -2.16 -8.83
N ILE A 52 -7.62 -1.59 -10.02
CA ILE A 52 -7.91 -0.16 -10.16
C ILE A 52 -9.36 0.07 -10.56
N GLN A 53 -10.07 0.90 -9.78
CA GLN A 53 -11.37 1.45 -10.13
C GLN A 53 -11.24 2.95 -10.43
N CYS A 54 -11.75 3.39 -11.57
CA CYS A 54 -11.81 4.80 -11.94
C CYS A 54 -13.25 5.30 -11.72
N ARG A 55 -13.45 6.31 -10.87
CA ARG A 55 -14.78 6.83 -10.51
C ARG A 55 -14.81 8.35 -10.52
N SER A 56 -15.84 8.94 -11.13
CA SER A 56 -16.00 10.40 -11.16
C SER A 56 -16.37 10.97 -9.78
N SER A 57 -17.02 10.15 -8.95
CA SER A 57 -17.35 10.45 -7.56
C SER A 57 -17.17 9.18 -6.75
N VAL A 58 -16.57 9.32 -5.56
CA VAL A 58 -16.25 8.19 -4.68
C VAL A 58 -17.19 8.22 -3.49
N THR A 59 -17.94 7.13 -3.34
CA THR A 59 -18.93 6.96 -2.29
C THR A 59 -18.47 5.90 -1.30
N THR A 60 -19.13 5.83 -0.14
CA THR A 60 -18.90 4.76 0.85
C THR A 60 -19.07 3.38 0.21
N LYS A 61 -20.08 3.22 -0.64
CA LYS A 61 -20.33 1.99 -1.42
C LYS A 61 -19.13 1.61 -2.29
N THR A 62 -18.50 2.58 -2.94
CA THR A 62 -17.29 2.35 -3.76
C THR A 62 -16.16 1.71 -2.95
N ILE A 63 -15.94 2.21 -1.72
CA ILE A 63 -14.92 1.67 -0.82
C ILE A 63 -15.27 0.26 -0.38
N GLN A 64 -16.53 0.02 0.02
CA GLN A 64 -17.02 -1.28 0.47
C GLN A 64 -16.96 -2.34 -0.63
N GLU A 65 -17.29 -1.98 -1.87
CA GLU A 65 -17.19 -2.86 -3.03
C GLU A 65 -15.72 -3.26 -3.28
N MET A 66 -14.79 -2.29 -3.24
CA MET A 66 -13.36 -2.56 -3.36
C MET A 66 -12.83 -3.43 -2.22
N GLU A 67 -13.20 -3.14 -0.97
CA GLU A 67 -12.76 -3.94 0.18
C GLU A 67 -13.27 -5.37 0.09
N SER A 68 -14.55 -5.56 -0.25
CA SER A 68 -15.15 -6.89 -0.43
C SER A 68 -14.42 -7.70 -1.51
N LEU A 69 -14.05 -7.05 -2.61
CA LEU A 69 -13.24 -7.66 -3.67
C LEU A 69 -11.86 -8.10 -3.16
N LEU A 70 -11.16 -7.23 -2.43
CA LEU A 70 -9.82 -7.51 -1.90
C LEU A 70 -9.81 -8.55 -0.79
N LEU A 71 -10.91 -8.70 -0.04
CA LEU A 71 -11.04 -9.77 0.94
C LEU A 71 -10.95 -11.15 0.28
N ASN A 72 -11.45 -11.27 -0.95
CA ASN A 72 -11.43 -12.51 -1.75
C ASN A 72 -10.18 -12.66 -2.64
N GLN A 73 -9.33 -11.63 -2.74
CA GLN A 73 -8.12 -11.64 -3.57
C GLN A 73 -6.86 -11.41 -2.73
N ASN A 74 -6.30 -12.51 -2.21
CA ASN A 74 -5.11 -12.48 -1.38
C ASN A 74 -3.90 -11.88 -2.12
N GLY A 75 -3.17 -11.01 -1.44
CA GLY A 75 -1.91 -10.43 -1.91
C GLY A 75 -2.05 -9.23 -2.87
N LYS A 76 -3.28 -8.87 -3.26
CA LYS A 76 -3.55 -7.73 -4.13
C LYS A 76 -3.87 -6.48 -3.33
N ILE A 77 -3.64 -5.32 -3.93
CA ILE A 77 -4.03 -4.03 -3.37
C ILE A 77 -5.10 -3.36 -4.23
N GLY A 78 -5.95 -2.57 -3.61
CA GLY A 78 -6.93 -1.73 -4.33
C GLY A 78 -6.37 -0.36 -4.63
N CYS A 79 -6.81 0.23 -5.72
CA CYS A 79 -6.57 1.62 -6.06
C CYS A 79 -7.87 2.23 -6.60
N ILE A 80 -8.30 3.34 -6.04
CA ILE A 80 -9.46 4.10 -6.51
C ILE A 80 -8.95 5.42 -7.02
N VAL A 81 -9.19 5.67 -8.31
CA VAL A 81 -8.78 6.87 -9.02
C VAL A 81 -9.99 7.77 -9.22
N SER A 82 -9.88 9.02 -8.80
CA SER A 82 -10.92 10.04 -8.94
C SER A 82 -10.36 11.34 -9.52
N ASP A 83 -11.22 12.11 -10.19
CA ASP A 83 -10.92 13.48 -10.60
C ASP A 83 -11.21 14.50 -9.48
N CYS A 84 -11.91 14.08 -8.43
CA CYS A 84 -12.33 14.89 -7.30
C CYS A 84 -11.50 14.59 -6.05
N GLU A 85 -11.34 15.59 -5.19
CA GLU A 85 -10.79 15.40 -3.84
C GLU A 85 -11.68 14.48 -2.99
N TYR A 86 -11.03 13.73 -2.10
CA TYR A 86 -11.71 12.81 -1.19
C TYR A 86 -12.12 13.54 0.08
N ASN A 87 -13.39 13.41 0.46
CA ASN A 87 -13.84 13.92 1.75
C ASN A 87 -13.23 13.09 2.91
N LYS A 88 -13.25 13.67 4.12
CA LYS A 88 -12.68 13.03 5.32
C LYS A 88 -13.31 11.68 5.63
N ASP A 89 -14.61 11.50 5.37
CA ASP A 89 -15.32 10.25 5.67
C ASP A 89 -14.82 9.09 4.79
N ILE A 90 -14.58 9.35 3.50
CA ILE A 90 -14.00 8.37 2.58
C ILE A 90 -12.58 8.00 2.99
N ILE A 91 -11.77 8.99 3.39
CA ILE A 91 -10.41 8.77 3.88
C ILE A 91 -10.43 7.91 5.15
N ASN A 92 -11.28 8.27 6.11
CA ASN A 92 -11.43 7.53 7.37
C ASN A 92 -11.90 6.09 7.13
N LEU A 93 -12.82 5.90 6.19
CA LEU A 93 -13.31 4.57 5.82
C LEU A 93 -12.20 3.71 5.22
N VAL A 94 -11.41 4.25 4.29
CA VAL A 94 -10.25 3.54 3.71
C VAL A 94 -9.20 3.20 4.77
N ASN A 95 -8.96 4.09 5.73
CA ASN A 95 -8.03 3.83 6.83
C ASN A 95 -8.52 2.73 7.78
N ALA A 96 -9.83 2.51 7.87
CA ALA A 96 -10.43 1.45 8.66
C ALA A 96 -10.50 0.10 7.91
N CYS A 97 -10.29 0.08 6.59
CA CYS A 97 -10.34 -1.15 5.80
C CYS A 97 -9.24 -2.14 6.21
N LYS A 98 -9.58 -3.43 6.24
CA LYS A 98 -8.62 -4.51 6.54
C LYS A 98 -7.61 -4.72 5.42
N ARG A 99 -7.99 -4.35 4.20
CA ARG A 99 -7.17 -4.47 2.99
C ARG A 99 -6.71 -3.09 2.55
N LYS A 100 -5.51 -3.01 2.00
CA LYS A 100 -4.96 -1.73 1.56
C LYS A 100 -5.67 -1.25 0.29
N ILE A 101 -6.22 -0.05 0.39
CA ILE A 101 -6.77 0.72 -0.73
C ILE A 101 -5.99 2.03 -0.84
N ILE A 102 -5.54 2.37 -2.05
CA ILE A 102 -4.91 3.65 -2.39
C ILE A 102 -6.02 4.55 -2.95
N LEU A 103 -6.13 5.77 -2.43
CA LEU A 103 -6.96 6.83 -2.99
C LEU A 103 -6.05 7.80 -3.74
N THR A 104 -6.31 8.06 -5.01
CA THR A 104 -5.41 8.85 -5.86
C THR A 104 -6.13 9.60 -6.97
N THR A 105 -5.45 10.55 -7.60
CA THR A 105 -5.93 11.22 -8.80
C THR A 105 -5.35 10.60 -10.07
N LYS A 106 -5.99 10.84 -11.21
CA LYS A 106 -5.52 10.29 -12.50
C LYS A 106 -4.07 10.63 -12.85
N SER A 107 -3.56 11.78 -12.38
CA SER A 107 -2.18 12.22 -12.63
C SER A 107 -1.17 11.68 -11.63
N LYS A 108 -1.62 11.20 -10.47
CA LYS A 108 -0.76 10.69 -9.39
C LYS A 108 -0.78 9.17 -9.25
N ALA A 109 -1.70 8.49 -9.94
CA ALA A 109 -1.91 7.04 -9.79
C ALA A 109 -0.62 6.21 -9.89
N TYR A 110 0.26 6.50 -10.84
CA TYR A 110 1.56 5.81 -10.93
C TYR A 110 2.42 6.03 -9.68
N PHE A 111 2.63 7.30 -9.30
CA PHE A 111 3.53 7.67 -8.21
C PHE A 111 3.04 7.16 -6.86
N ASP A 112 1.73 7.22 -6.60
CA ASP A 112 1.16 6.75 -5.33
C ASP A 112 1.23 5.21 -5.21
N ILE A 113 1.11 4.49 -6.33
CA ILE A 113 1.31 3.03 -6.37
C ILE A 113 2.79 2.68 -6.13
N GLU A 114 3.71 3.40 -6.76
CA GLU A 114 5.16 3.22 -6.59
C GLU A 114 5.60 3.53 -5.15
N GLU A 115 5.13 4.64 -4.59
CA GLU A 115 5.40 5.03 -3.20
C GLU A 115 4.93 3.94 -2.25
N HIS A 116 3.71 3.44 -2.42
CA HIS A 116 3.20 2.35 -1.59
C HIS A 116 4.07 1.10 -1.68
N TYR A 117 4.47 0.70 -2.89
CA TYR A 117 5.38 -0.43 -3.08
C TYR A 117 6.70 -0.22 -2.34
N ASN A 118 7.29 0.96 -2.47
CA ASN A 118 8.56 1.29 -1.84
C ASN A 118 8.45 1.27 -0.32
N ILE A 119 7.36 1.78 0.27
CA ILE A 119 7.10 1.69 1.71
C ILE A 119 7.00 0.22 2.16
N VAL A 120 6.28 -0.63 1.42
CA VAL A 120 6.13 -2.06 1.75
C VAL A 120 7.45 -2.83 1.57
N LYS A 121 8.27 -2.49 0.57
CA LYS A 121 9.58 -3.12 0.38
C LYS A 121 10.63 -2.63 1.36
N MET A 122 10.66 -1.34 1.67
CA MET A 122 11.58 -0.76 2.62
C MET A 122 11.24 -1.16 4.05
N SER A 123 9.97 -1.28 4.42
CA SER A 123 9.60 -1.89 5.71
C SER A 123 10.06 -3.34 5.84
N ARG A 124 10.24 -4.07 4.74
CA ARG A 124 10.85 -5.41 4.72
C ARG A 124 12.38 -5.40 4.63
N ARG A 125 12.99 -4.29 4.24
CA ARG A 125 14.45 -4.06 4.26
C ARG A 125 14.75 -3.16 5.45
N GLN A 126 14.85 -3.75 6.64
CA GLN A 126 15.40 -3.01 7.78
C GLN A 126 16.80 -2.54 7.38
N ALA A 127 16.94 -1.24 7.13
CA ALA A 127 18.24 -0.64 6.90
C ALA A 127 19.11 -0.97 8.12
N PRO A 128 20.37 -1.40 7.93
CA PRO A 128 21.22 -1.71 9.05
C PRO A 128 21.36 -0.48 9.95
N LEU A 129 21.25 -0.67 11.26
CA LEU A 129 21.57 0.41 12.19
C LEU A 129 23.09 0.56 12.21
N VAL A 130 23.58 1.74 11.82
CA VAL A 130 25.00 2.06 11.79
C VAL A 130 25.31 3.10 12.86
N HIS A 131 26.16 2.76 13.83
CA HIS A 131 26.66 3.71 14.81
C HIS A 131 28.13 3.43 15.14
N ARG A 132 29.01 4.44 14.96
CA ARG A 132 30.45 4.36 15.31
C ARG A 132 31.10 3.04 14.85
N ASN A 133 30.98 2.72 13.56
CA ASN A 133 31.53 1.52 12.92
C ASN A 133 30.89 0.18 13.33
N ILE A 134 29.81 0.20 14.11
CA ILE A 134 29.00 -0.99 14.40
C ILE A 134 27.83 -1.00 13.43
N VAL A 135 27.76 -2.04 12.61
CA VAL A 135 26.67 -2.32 11.66
C VAL A 135 25.84 -3.46 12.24
N MET A 136 24.61 -3.16 12.62
CA MET A 136 23.63 -4.17 13.03
C MET A 136 22.68 -4.45 11.87
N GLU A 137 22.68 -5.68 11.36
CA GLU A 137 21.80 -6.10 10.26
C GLU A 137 20.56 -6.82 10.76
N ASP A 138 19.45 -6.67 10.02
CA ASP A 138 18.14 -7.25 10.33
C ASP A 138 17.71 -6.94 11.78
N VAL A 139 17.71 -5.65 12.14
CA VAL A 139 17.38 -5.20 13.50
C VAL A 139 15.88 -5.16 13.73
N LYS A 140 15.38 -6.09 14.55
CA LYS A 140 14.02 -6.05 15.08
C LYS A 140 14.02 -5.39 16.45
N ILE A 141 13.31 -4.27 16.56
CA ILE A 141 13.03 -3.62 17.84
C ILE A 141 11.59 -3.91 18.23
N GLU A 142 11.40 -4.60 19.35
CA GLU A 142 10.10 -4.88 19.95
C GLU A 142 9.96 -4.05 21.23
N VAL A 143 8.77 -3.49 21.44
CA VAL A 143 8.46 -2.79 22.68
C VAL A 143 7.32 -3.51 23.39
N VAL A 144 7.62 -4.12 24.53
CA VAL A 144 6.64 -4.77 25.39
C VAL A 144 6.12 -3.72 26.35
N LYS A 145 4.91 -3.22 26.07
CA LYS A 145 4.24 -2.18 26.85
C LYS A 145 3.85 -2.67 28.25
N GLY A 146 4.19 -1.89 29.29
CA GLY A 146 3.53 -1.99 30.60
C GLY A 146 2.11 -1.42 30.54
N SER A 147 1.19 -1.93 31.36
CA SER A 147 -0.26 -1.63 31.29
C SER A 147 -0.60 -0.14 31.15
N ASP A 148 0.18 0.77 31.77
CA ASP A 148 -0.06 2.21 31.79
C ASP A 148 0.93 3.04 30.93
N ASP A 149 1.81 2.41 30.14
CA ASP A 149 2.90 3.11 29.46
C ASP A 149 2.50 3.57 28.04
N GLU A 150 2.73 4.82 27.67
CA GLU A 150 2.61 5.28 26.28
C GLU A 150 3.91 5.03 25.51
N ILE A 151 3.81 4.37 24.35
CA ILE A 151 4.96 4.15 23.45
C ILE A 151 4.66 4.82 22.12
N LYS A 152 5.60 5.67 21.67
CA LYS A 152 5.59 6.28 20.34
C LYS A 152 6.88 5.91 19.61
N VAL A 153 6.74 5.21 18.49
CA VAL A 153 7.84 4.95 17.55
C VAL A 153 7.81 6.08 16.52
N MET A 154 8.87 6.88 16.44
CA MET A 154 8.98 8.00 15.51
C MET A 154 9.80 7.62 14.28
N ASP A 155 9.56 8.31 13.15
CA ASP A 155 10.14 8.05 11.82
C ASP A 155 11.68 8.15 11.72
N GLN A 156 12.37 8.49 12.82
CA GLN A 156 13.84 8.63 12.89
C GLN A 156 14.52 7.59 13.80
N GLY A 157 13.86 6.46 14.09
CA GLY A 157 14.43 5.42 14.96
C GLY A 157 14.47 5.83 16.44
N VAL A 158 13.71 6.86 16.82
CA VAL A 158 13.55 7.29 18.21
C VAL A 158 12.31 6.61 18.78
N ILE A 159 12.52 5.83 19.85
CA ILE A 159 11.44 5.22 20.63
C ILE A 159 11.26 6.04 21.89
N THR A 160 10.14 6.73 21.99
CA THR A 160 9.77 7.47 23.20
C THR A 160 8.85 6.61 24.04
N VAL A 161 9.24 6.36 25.30
CA VAL A 161 8.43 5.66 26.30
C VAL A 161 8.09 6.66 27.41
N LYS A 162 6.79 6.84 27.68
CA LYS A 162 6.30 7.72 28.74
C LYS A 162 5.40 6.92 29.68
N GLY A 163 5.86 6.67 30.91
CA GLY A 163 5.11 5.90 31.90
C GLY A 163 5.90 5.64 33.18
N LYS A 164 5.26 5.05 34.19
CA LYS A 164 5.83 4.82 35.54
C LYS A 164 6.57 3.47 35.67
N GLY A 165 6.59 2.66 34.62
CA GLY A 165 7.44 1.47 34.52
C GLY A 165 6.65 0.17 34.45
N ASN A 166 6.79 -0.54 33.33
CA ASN A 166 7.43 -1.87 33.21
C ASN A 166 7.79 -2.17 31.74
N THR A 167 7.84 -1.15 30.88
CA THR A 167 8.10 -1.31 29.45
C THR A 167 9.49 -1.87 29.19
N LYS A 168 9.55 -2.96 28.42
CA LYS A 168 10.81 -3.55 27.95
C LYS A 168 11.00 -3.22 26.48
N ILE A 169 12.15 -2.66 26.14
CA ILE A 169 12.61 -2.53 24.76
C ILE A 169 13.54 -3.70 24.49
N CYS A 170 13.13 -4.59 23.58
CA CYS A 170 13.92 -5.73 23.14
C CYS A 170 14.49 -5.40 21.75
N ILE A 171 15.80 -5.24 21.66
CA ILE A 171 16.50 -5.07 20.38
C ILE A 171 17.16 -6.41 20.06
N SER A 172 16.78 -7.00 18.94
CA SER A 172 17.41 -8.21 18.41
C SER A 172 17.93 -7.93 17.00
N CYS A 173 19.05 -8.54 16.66
CA CYS A 173 19.63 -8.44 15.33
C CYS A 173 20.22 -9.79 14.93
N LYS A 174 20.28 -10.04 13.63
CA LYS A 174 20.83 -11.28 13.11
C LYS A 174 22.35 -11.29 13.13
N ARG A 175 22.95 -10.13 12.92
CA ARG A 175 24.41 -9.98 12.83
C ARG A 175 24.84 -8.59 13.32
N VAL A 176 25.89 -8.57 14.13
CA VAL A 176 26.61 -7.36 14.52
C VAL A 176 27.99 -7.44 13.90
N VAL A 177 28.36 -6.46 13.07
CA VAL A 177 29.68 -6.35 12.46
C VAL A 177 30.32 -5.07 12.98
N GLN A 178 31.51 -5.17 13.56
CA GLN A 178 32.35 -4.02 13.87
C GLN A 178 33.31 -3.84 12.69
N SER A 179 33.15 -2.78 11.90
CA SER A 179 34.13 -2.46 10.88
C SER A 179 35.40 -1.96 11.56
N SER A 180 36.42 -2.81 11.58
CA SER A 180 37.78 -2.40 11.90
C SER A 180 38.29 -1.52 10.76
N GLN A 181 37.97 -0.23 10.82
CA GLN A 181 38.82 0.77 10.19
C GLN A 181 40.05 0.91 11.09
N SER A 182 41.11 0.17 10.74
CA SER A 182 42.47 0.59 11.05
C SER A 182 42.64 2.01 10.53
N GLN A 183 43.19 2.87 11.38
CA GLN A 183 43.58 4.25 11.06
C GLN A 183 44.40 4.35 9.78
#